data_AF-A0A2J8GAF1-F1
#
_entry.id   AF-A0A2J8GAF1-F1
#
_cell.length_a   1.000
_cell.length_b   1.000
_cell.length_c   1.000
_cell.angle_alpha   90.00
_cell.angle_beta   90.00
_cell.angle_gamma   90.00
#
_symmetry.space_group_name_H-M   'P 1'
#
loop_
_entity.id
_entity.type
_entity.pdbx_description
1 polymer ?
#
loop_
_entity_poly.entity_id
_entity_poly.type
_entity_poly.pdbx_seq_one_letter_code
_entity_poly.pdbx_strand_id
1 'polypeptide(L)'
;MQRQLATRTKICQRRGEILQSKLRSQSCEIDRLEAENSEQRQNNNVLQLEVARLKRAQRTNVQDLAHLAAWLVSLANAKGVALDPATLDILNRRGWHPSKRQARAARP
;
A
#
# COMPACT_ATOMS: atom_id res chain seq x y z
N MET A 1 52.36 34.24 32.21
CA MET A 1 51.30 33.33 32.70
C MET A 1 49.88 33.85 32.43
N GLN A 2 49.53 35.09 32.80
CA GLN A 2 48.17 35.65 32.61
C GLN A 2 47.66 35.69 31.14
N ARG A 3 48.53 36.04 30.17
CA ARG A 3 48.15 36.08 28.74
C ARG A 3 47.71 34.71 28.20
N GLN A 4 48.37 33.63 28.62
CA GLN A 4 48.04 32.26 28.21
C GLN A 4 46.71 31.77 28.78
N LEU A 5 46.39 32.14 30.03
CA LEU A 5 45.09 31.84 30.64
C LEU A 5 43.96 32.55 29.87
N ALA A 6 44.14 33.85 29.56
CA ALA A 6 43.17 34.61 28.78
C ALA A 6 42.94 34.03 27.37
N THR A 7 43.97 33.50 26.72
CA THR A 7 43.82 32.86 25.40
C THR A 7 43.04 31.55 25.51
N ARG A 8 43.37 30.72 26.52
CA ARG A 8 42.64 29.46 26.78
C ARG A 8 41.17 29.71 27.08
N THR A 9 40.83 30.71 27.90
CA THR A 9 39.44 31.07 28.19
C THR A 9 38.68 31.46 26.92
N LYS A 10 39.28 32.27 26.05
CA LYS A 10 38.67 32.65 24.75
C LYS A 10 38.44 31.44 23.83
N ILE A 11 39.37 30.50 23.78
CA ILE A 11 39.24 29.27 22.98
C ILE A 11 38.10 28.40 23.52
N CYS A 12 38.03 28.21 24.83
CA CYS A 12 36.95 27.45 25.47
C CYS A 12 35.58 28.10 25.23
N GLN A 13 35.50 29.42 25.37
CA GLN A 13 34.26 30.18 25.11
C GLN A 13 33.80 30.02 23.66
N ARG A 14 34.70 30.20 22.69
CA ARG A 14 34.38 30.02 21.27
C ARG A 14 33.98 28.59 20.93
N ARG A 15 34.61 27.59 21.56
CA ARG A 15 34.19 26.19 21.43
C ARG A 15 32.78 25.97 21.98
N GLY A 16 32.45 26.56 23.12
CA GLY A 16 31.11 26.53 23.71
C GLY A 16 30.07 27.12 22.76
N GLU A 17 30.33 28.30 22.20
CA GLU A 17 29.45 28.96 21.23
C GLU A 17 29.22 28.12 19.98
N ILE A 18 30.27 27.49 19.44
CA ILE A 18 30.17 26.59 18.28
C ILE A 18 29.31 25.38 18.60
N LEU A 19 29.54 24.73 19.74
CA LEU A 19 28.76 23.56 20.17
C LEU A 19 27.29 23.93 20.39
N GLN A 20 27.02 25.08 21.01
CA GLN A 20 25.66 25.55 21.23
C GLN A 20 24.96 25.92 19.91
N SER A 21 25.68 26.48 18.95
CA SER A 21 25.15 26.72 17.59
C SER A 21 24.81 25.41 16.89
N LYS A 22 25.71 24.43 16.94
CA LYS A 22 25.47 23.09 16.37
C LYS A 22 24.29 22.39 17.02
N LEU A 23 24.18 22.44 18.35
CA LEU A 23 23.07 21.84 19.08
C LEU A 23 21.73 22.47 18.66
N ARG A 24 21.66 23.80 18.53
CA ARG A 24 20.46 24.48 18.03
C ARG A 24 20.13 24.05 16.60
N SER A 25 21.12 24.00 15.72
CA SER A 25 20.92 23.54 14.33
C SER A 25 20.42 22.10 14.27
N GLN A 26 20.96 21.21 15.10
CA GLN A 26 20.54 19.81 15.15
C GLN A 26 19.12 19.67 15.73
N SER A 27 18.76 20.47 16.73
CA SER A 27 17.40 20.50 17.27
C SER A 27 16.40 20.90 16.19
N CYS A 28 16.67 21.96 15.44
CA CYS A 28 15.80 22.40 14.35
C CYS A 28 15.66 21.33 13.25
N GLU A 29 16.74 20.60 12.95
CA GLU A 29 16.69 19.52 11.96
C GLU A 29 15.86 18.33 12.46
N ILE A 30 15.95 17.99 13.76
CA ILE A 30 15.09 16.97 14.37
C ILE A 30 13.62 17.38 14.24
N ASP A 31 13.26 18.60 14.63
CA ASP A 31 11.88 19.09 14.55
C ASP A 31 11.34 19.02 13.11
N ARG A 32 12.18 19.37 12.13
CA ARG A 32 11.84 19.27 10.70
C ARG A 32 11.61 17.82 10.29
N LEU A 33 12.53 16.91 10.63
CA LEU A 33 12.42 15.50 10.26
C LEU A 33 11.23 14.84 10.94
N GLU A 34 10.88 15.23 12.16
CA GLU A 34 9.67 14.74 12.84
C GLU A 34 8.39 15.20 12.13
N ALA A 35 8.33 16.44 11.68
CA ALA A 35 7.22 16.94 10.89
C ALA A 35 7.08 16.18 9.56
N GLU A 36 8.19 15.99 8.83
CA GLU A 36 8.19 15.22 7.58
C GLU A 36 7.79 13.76 7.80
N ASN A 37 8.30 13.11 8.85
CA ASN A 37 7.94 11.74 9.17
C ASN A 37 6.44 11.61 9.49
N SER A 38 5.88 12.58 10.21
CA SER A 38 4.45 12.62 10.54
C SER A 38 3.59 12.76 9.29
N GLU A 39 3.98 13.63 8.35
CA GLU A 39 3.31 13.78 7.06
C GLU A 39 3.40 12.49 6.23
N GLN A 40 4.58 11.88 6.15
CA GLN A 40 4.78 10.61 5.44
C GLN A 40 3.93 9.48 6.01
N ARG A 41 3.82 9.38 7.35
CA ARG A 41 2.94 8.41 8.02
C ARG A 41 1.47 8.64 7.65
N GLN A 42 1.04 9.89 7.65
CA GLN A 42 -0.33 10.23 7.26
C GLN A 42 -0.61 9.85 5.80
N ASN A 43 0.30 10.17 4.89
CA ASN A 43 0.19 9.80 3.47
C ASN A 43 0.17 8.28 3.29
N ASN A 44 1.00 7.55 4.04
CA ASN A 44 1.01 6.09 4.00
C ASN A 44 -0.33 5.50 4.45
N ASN A 45 -0.92 6.03 5.54
CA ASN A 45 -2.22 5.59 6.03
C ASN A 45 -3.32 5.81 4.98
N VAL A 46 -3.34 6.98 4.32
CA VAL A 46 -4.30 7.27 3.25
C VAL A 46 -4.14 6.27 2.09
N LEU A 47 -2.91 6.01 1.65
CA LEU A 47 -2.65 5.06 0.57
C LEU A 47 -3.05 3.62 0.96
N GLN A 48 -2.80 3.21 2.20
CA GLN A 48 -3.22 1.89 2.69
C GLN A 48 -4.75 1.74 2.67
N LEU A 49 -5.48 2.76 3.10
CA LEU A 49 -6.94 2.77 3.05
C LEU A 49 -7.45 2.69 1.61
N GLU A 50 -6.84 3.43 0.69
CA GLU A 50 -7.21 3.41 -0.72
C GLU A 50 -6.94 2.05 -1.38
N VAL A 51 -5.78 1.45 -1.10
CA VAL A 51 -5.46 0.08 -1.54
C VAL A 51 -6.49 -0.92 -0.98
N ALA A 52 -6.86 -0.80 0.29
CA ALA A 52 -7.88 -1.66 0.88
C ALA A 52 -9.24 -1.48 0.20
N ARG A 53 -9.63 -0.23 -0.09
CA ARG A 53 -10.87 0.10 -0.81
C ARG A 53 -10.88 -0.49 -2.22
N LEU A 54 -9.81 -0.30 -2.99
CA LEU A 54 -9.67 -0.83 -4.35
C LEU A 54 -9.69 -2.36 -4.36
N LYS A 55 -9.01 -3.02 -3.41
CA LYS A 55 -9.06 -4.48 -3.27
C LYS A 55 -10.47 -5.00 -2.99
N ARG A 56 -11.25 -4.30 -2.17
CA ARG A 56 -12.66 -4.68 -1.93
C ARG A 56 -13.50 -4.51 -3.20
N ALA A 57 -13.40 -3.37 -3.88
CA ALA A 57 -14.11 -3.13 -5.13
C ALA A 57 -13.76 -4.16 -6.21
N GLN A 58 -12.47 -4.49 -6.35
CA GLN A 58 -12.02 -5.51 -7.30
C GLN A 58 -12.60 -6.90 -6.99
N ARG A 59 -12.70 -7.28 -5.70
CA ARG A 59 -13.32 -8.55 -5.31
C ARG A 59 -14.80 -8.61 -5.69
N THR A 60 -15.54 -7.53 -5.45
CA THR A 60 -16.94 -7.41 -5.88
C THR A 60 -17.06 -7.55 -7.39
N ASN A 61 -16.26 -6.81 -8.17
CA ASN A 61 -16.29 -6.90 -9.63
C ASN A 61 -15.99 -8.31 -10.14
N VAL A 62 -15.01 -9.01 -9.54
CA VAL A 62 -14.70 -10.40 -9.89
C VAL A 62 -15.86 -11.36 -9.58
N GLN A 63 -16.57 -11.13 -8.46
CA GLN A 63 -17.75 -11.91 -8.10
C GLN A 63 -18.91 -11.67 -9.07
N ASP A 64 -19.16 -10.41 -9.44
CA ASP A 64 -20.23 -10.03 -10.38
C ASP A 64 -19.96 -10.62 -11.77
N LEU A 65 -18.71 -10.53 -12.25
CA LEU A 65 -18.30 -11.15 -13.51
C LEU A 65 -18.45 -12.68 -13.48
N ALA A 66 -18.12 -13.32 -12.35
CA ALA A 66 -18.34 -14.75 -12.20
C ALA A 66 -19.83 -15.12 -12.19
N HIS A 67 -20.69 -14.26 -11.64
CA HIS A 67 -22.14 -14.45 -11.67
C HIS A 67 -22.70 -14.32 -13.09
N LEU A 68 -22.30 -13.27 -13.81
CA LEU A 68 -22.66 -13.07 -15.22
C LEU A 68 -22.18 -14.21 -16.11
N ALA A 69 -20.96 -14.69 -15.89
CA ALA A 69 -20.44 -15.86 -16.57
C ALA A 69 -21.30 -17.12 -16.35
N ALA A 70 -21.74 -17.35 -15.10
CA ALA A 70 -22.63 -18.47 -14.80
C ALA A 70 -24.00 -18.31 -15.50
N TRP A 71 -24.56 -17.10 -15.54
CA TRP A 71 -25.79 -16.81 -16.28
C TRP A 71 -25.65 -17.05 -17.77
N LEU A 72 -24.54 -16.62 -18.37
CA LEU A 72 -24.25 -16.82 -19.77
C LEU A 72 -24.17 -18.31 -20.13
N VAL A 73 -23.50 -19.12 -19.30
CA VAL A 73 -23.46 -20.59 -19.47
C VAL A 73 -24.86 -21.19 -19.35
N SER A 74 -25.63 -20.79 -18.34
CA SER A 74 -27.00 -21.27 -18.15
C SER A 74 -27.90 -20.93 -19.34
N LEU A 75 -27.80 -19.72 -19.87
CA LEU A 75 -28.56 -19.27 -21.03
C LEU A 75 -28.16 -20.01 -22.31
N ALA A 76 -26.85 -20.19 -22.54
CA ALA A 76 -26.33 -20.95 -23.67
C ALA A 76 -26.84 -22.40 -23.65
N ASN A 77 -26.78 -23.05 -22.49
CA ASN A 77 -27.34 -24.40 -22.29
C ASN A 77 -28.86 -24.44 -22.55
N ALA A 78 -29.61 -23.48 -22.00
CA ALA A 78 -31.07 -23.41 -22.17
C ALA A 78 -31.48 -23.16 -23.63
N LYS A 79 -30.63 -22.47 -24.41
CA LYS A 79 -30.85 -22.21 -25.85
C LYS A 79 -30.24 -23.27 -26.75
N GLY A 80 -29.50 -24.24 -26.21
CA GLY A 80 -28.79 -25.25 -27.00
C GLY A 80 -27.68 -24.67 -27.88
N VAL A 81 -27.15 -23.49 -27.53
CA VAL A 81 -26.11 -22.80 -28.30
C VAL A 81 -24.75 -23.06 -27.65
N ALA A 82 -23.77 -23.48 -28.45
CA ALA A 82 -22.42 -23.66 -27.98
C ALA A 82 -21.75 -22.29 -27.70
N LEU A 83 -21.03 -22.21 -26.58
CA LEU A 83 -20.13 -21.08 -26.33
C LEU A 83 -18.92 -21.16 -27.25
N ASP A 84 -18.47 -20.01 -27.74
CA ASP A 84 -17.28 -19.96 -28.58
C ASP A 84 -16.02 -20.39 -27.79
N PRO A 85 -15.00 -20.92 -28.48
CA PRO A 85 -13.79 -21.42 -27.82
C PRO A 85 -13.05 -20.36 -26.98
N ALA A 86 -13.09 -19.08 -27.36
CA ALA A 86 -12.41 -18.03 -26.62
C ALA A 86 -13.12 -17.73 -25.29
N THR A 87 -14.45 -17.68 -25.28
CA THR A 87 -15.25 -17.58 -24.06
C THR A 87 -14.98 -18.77 -23.14
N LEU A 88 -14.95 -20.00 -23.67
CA LEU A 88 -14.63 -21.20 -22.88
C LEU A 88 -13.22 -21.15 -22.27
N ASP A 89 -12.22 -20.69 -23.02
CA ASP A 89 -10.86 -20.52 -22.53
C ASP A 89 -10.80 -19.50 -21.37
N ILE A 90 -11.47 -18.34 -21.51
CA ILE A 90 -11.57 -17.34 -20.44
C ILE A 90 -12.21 -17.94 -19.18
N LEU A 91 -13.35 -18.63 -19.32
CA LEU A 91 -14.06 -19.24 -18.19
C LEU A 91 -13.22 -20.30 -17.49
N ASN A 92 -12.46 -21.10 -18.26
CA ASN A 92 -11.57 -22.12 -17.71
C ASN A 92 -10.38 -21.50 -16.96
N ARG A 93 -9.67 -20.54 -17.56
CA ARG A 93 -8.53 -19.85 -16.91
C ARG A 93 -8.94 -19.14 -15.64
N ARG A 94 -10.15 -18.58 -15.60
CA ARG A 94 -10.68 -17.85 -14.43
C ARG A 94 -11.36 -18.76 -13.40
N GLY A 95 -11.54 -20.05 -13.68
CA GLY A 95 -12.27 -20.98 -12.80
C GLY A 95 -13.75 -20.58 -12.62
N TRP A 96 -14.35 -19.97 -13.65
CA TRP A 96 -15.73 -19.51 -13.65
C TRP A 96 -16.69 -20.50 -14.30
N HIS A 97 -16.17 -21.62 -14.83
CA HIS A 97 -16.98 -22.67 -15.42
C HIS A 97 -17.87 -23.38 -14.36
N PRO A 98 -19.22 -23.33 -14.46
CA PRO A 98 -20.13 -23.82 -13.42
C PRO A 98 -19.94 -25.30 -13.07
N SER A 99 -19.70 -26.15 -14.08
CA SER A 99 -19.51 -27.61 -13.87
C SER A 99 -18.26 -27.97 -13.06
N LYS A 100 -17.31 -27.04 -12.88
CA LYS A 100 -16.11 -27.26 -12.04
C LYS A 100 -16.28 -26.69 -10.62
N ARG A 101 -17.24 -25.78 -10.39
CA ARG A 101 -17.48 -25.19 -9.05
C ARG A 101 -18.26 -26.11 -8.11
N GLN A 102 -19.16 -26.95 -8.63
CA GLN A 102 -19.91 -27.91 -7.80
C GLN A 102 -19.01 -28.98 -7.15
N ALA A 103 -17.89 -29.36 -7.77
CA ALA A 103 -16.96 -30.35 -7.22
C ALA A 103 -16.20 -29.89 -5.97
N ARG A 104 -16.20 -28.59 -5.63
CA ARG A 104 -15.54 -28.05 -4.42
C ARG A 104 -16.49 -27.67 -3.28
N ALA A 105 -17.79 -27.58 -3.54
CA ALA A 105 -18.80 -27.29 -2.52
C ALA A 105 -19.28 -28.56 -1.78
N ALA A 106 -18.96 -29.75 -2.28
CA ALA A 106 -19.14 -31.01 -1.57
C ALA A 106 -17.86 -31.35 -0.79
N ARG A 107 -17.75 -30.85 0.44
CA ARG A 107 -16.93 -31.48 1.49
C ARG A 107 -17.80 -31.63 2.75
N PRO A 108 -17.62 -32.73 3.48
CA PRO A 108 -18.53 -33.21 4.54
C PRO A 108 -18.67 -32.23 5.71
#